data_AF-A0A2N6IQX7-F1
#
_entry.id   AF-A0A2N6IQX7-F1
#
_cell.length_a   1.000
_cell.length_b   1.000
_cell.length_c   1.000
_cell.angle_alpha   90.00
_cell.angle_beta   90.00
_cell.angle_gamma   90.00
#
_symmetry.space_group_name_H-M   'P 1'
#
loop_
_entity.id
_entity.type
_entity.pdbx_description
1 polymer ?
#
loop_
_entity_poly.entity_id
_entity_poly.type
_entity_poly.pdbx_seq_one_letter_code
_entity_poly.pdbx_strand_id
1 'polypeptide(L)'
;MSMHAKLKKLEDKAMVKGEHALAAAAAHLLQDIGSVDRQINLVGALHEVGYLQNSLKPYWHAFRADESAWIERCLARLLTADHDYWALAALLGCDGPATIGIAMGKGFNSAATRLYERFDKPDVHVDTLYLTGMGRVLHPILEVGYDTRDRINVDVGRARALSLDNKLDNKLDNLPWRPGEPLGTGGLSLSMQAKLPHGAWRSVWTAFTTGDAH
;
A
#
# COMPACT_ATOMS: atom_id res chain seq x y z
N MET A 1 -29.80 4.04 -4.73
CA MET A 1 -29.26 4.83 -5.87
C MET A 1 -28.28 3.94 -6.63
N SER A 2 -28.38 3.85 -7.96
CA SER A 2 -27.47 3.00 -8.75
C SER A 2 -26.04 3.51 -8.72
N MET A 3 -25.05 2.63 -8.92
CA MET A 3 -23.64 3.04 -9.00
C MET A 3 -23.43 4.07 -10.11
N HIS A 4 -24.10 3.92 -11.25
CA HIS A 4 -24.06 4.86 -12.35
C HIS A 4 -24.48 6.28 -11.94
N ALA A 5 -25.62 6.44 -11.27
CA ALA A 5 -26.08 7.74 -10.79
C ALA A 5 -25.13 8.34 -9.73
N LYS A 6 -24.56 7.50 -8.86
CA LYS A 6 -23.58 7.91 -7.85
C LYS A 6 -22.29 8.42 -8.48
N LEU A 7 -21.79 7.75 -9.50
CA LEU A 7 -20.58 8.13 -10.24
C LEU A 7 -20.79 9.42 -11.04
N LYS A 8 -21.94 9.58 -11.70
CA LYS A 8 -22.22 10.83 -12.43
C LYS A 8 -22.27 12.04 -11.49
N LYS A 9 -22.95 11.90 -10.34
CA LYS A 9 -22.96 12.93 -9.31
C LYS A 9 -21.57 13.22 -8.74
N LEU A 10 -20.71 12.21 -8.62
CA LEU A 10 -19.34 12.38 -8.15
C LEU A 10 -18.49 13.14 -9.18
N GLU A 11 -18.60 12.79 -10.46
CA GLU A 11 -17.93 13.46 -11.57
C GLU A 11 -18.28 14.95 -11.59
N ASP A 12 -19.56 15.29 -11.60
CA ASP A 12 -20.03 16.68 -11.66
C ASP A 12 -19.55 17.48 -10.44
N LYS A 13 -19.63 16.87 -9.24
CA LYS A 13 -19.14 17.48 -8.00
C LYS A 13 -17.63 17.70 -8.01
N ALA A 14 -16.86 16.72 -8.48
CA ALA A 14 -15.41 16.80 -8.56
C ALA A 14 -14.96 17.90 -9.53
N MET A 15 -15.66 18.04 -10.67
CA MET A 15 -15.43 19.13 -11.62
C MET A 15 -15.63 20.51 -10.99
N VAL A 16 -16.74 20.71 -10.26
CA VAL A 16 -17.03 21.98 -9.58
C VAL A 16 -15.98 22.35 -8.54
N LYS A 17 -15.37 21.35 -7.90
CA LYS A 17 -14.33 21.53 -6.89
C LYS A 17 -12.90 21.66 -7.44
N GLY A 18 -12.70 21.51 -8.75
CA GLY A 18 -11.38 21.45 -9.36
C GLY A 18 -10.62 20.14 -9.08
N GLU A 19 -11.31 19.10 -8.61
CA GLU A 19 -10.76 17.75 -8.35
C GLU A 19 -10.66 16.97 -9.69
N HIS A 20 -9.92 17.50 -10.67
CA HIS A 20 -9.95 17.02 -12.06
C HIS A 20 -9.56 15.56 -12.24
N ALA A 21 -8.58 15.07 -11.48
CA ALA A 21 -8.18 13.66 -11.51
C ALA A 21 -9.31 12.73 -11.06
N LEU A 22 -10.05 13.12 -10.02
CA LEU A 22 -11.21 12.38 -9.54
C LEU A 22 -12.37 12.43 -10.55
N ALA A 23 -12.62 13.60 -11.15
CA ALA A 23 -13.64 13.74 -12.19
C ALA A 23 -13.32 12.82 -13.38
N ALA A 24 -12.07 12.82 -13.85
CA ALA A 24 -11.62 11.94 -14.93
C ALA A 24 -11.78 10.45 -14.54
N ALA A 25 -11.35 10.05 -13.34
CA ALA A 25 -11.50 8.67 -12.89
C ALA A 25 -12.96 8.22 -12.84
N ALA A 26 -13.87 9.08 -12.37
CA ALA A 26 -15.31 8.83 -12.36
C ALA A 26 -15.88 8.70 -13.79
N ALA A 27 -15.54 9.62 -14.69
CA ALA A 27 -15.96 9.61 -16.10
C ALA A 27 -15.46 8.36 -16.84
N HIS A 28 -14.20 7.97 -16.62
CA HIS A 28 -13.65 6.74 -17.20
C HIS A 28 -14.37 5.50 -16.69
N LEU A 29 -14.66 5.40 -15.39
CA LEU A 29 -15.41 4.26 -14.84
C LEU A 29 -16.85 4.20 -15.38
N LEU A 30 -17.49 5.33 -15.65
CA LEU A 30 -18.84 5.37 -16.24
C LEU A 30 -18.93 4.69 -17.60
N GLN A 31 -17.85 4.72 -18.39
CA GLN A 31 -17.80 4.06 -19.71
C GLN A 31 -17.73 2.53 -19.62
N ASP A 32 -17.16 1.99 -18.54
CA ASP A 32 -17.05 0.55 -18.30
C ASP A 32 -16.96 0.28 -16.80
N ILE A 33 -18.13 0.07 -16.17
CA ILE A 33 -18.26 -0.13 -14.72
C ILE A 33 -17.63 -1.46 -14.29
N GLY A 34 -17.54 -2.45 -15.20
CA GLY A 34 -16.98 -3.76 -14.90
C GLY A 34 -15.45 -3.79 -14.85
N SER A 35 -14.78 -2.74 -15.34
CA SER A 35 -13.32 -2.67 -15.36
C SER A 35 -12.73 -2.46 -13.97
N VAL A 36 -12.12 -3.52 -13.42
CA VAL A 36 -11.41 -3.49 -12.13
C VAL A 36 -10.34 -2.39 -12.09
N ASP A 37 -9.62 -2.16 -13.20
CA ASP A 37 -8.60 -1.09 -13.24
C ASP A 37 -9.19 0.31 -13.08
N ARG A 38 -10.34 0.55 -13.70
CA ARG A 38 -11.04 1.83 -13.57
C ARG A 38 -11.63 2.00 -12.17
N GLN A 39 -12.08 0.91 -11.55
CA GLN A 39 -12.51 0.90 -10.16
C GLN A 39 -11.34 1.22 -9.21
N ILE A 40 -10.18 0.60 -9.41
CA ILE A 40 -8.94 0.88 -8.67
C ILE A 40 -8.55 2.35 -8.83
N ASN A 41 -8.57 2.89 -10.06
CA ASN A 41 -8.27 4.30 -10.33
C ASN A 41 -9.20 5.23 -9.57
N LEU A 42 -10.50 4.95 -9.54
CA LEU A 42 -11.46 5.75 -8.80
C LEU A 42 -11.18 5.74 -7.29
N VAL A 43 -10.96 4.56 -6.71
CA VAL A 43 -10.67 4.43 -5.27
C VAL A 43 -9.37 5.17 -4.92
N GLY A 44 -8.33 5.02 -5.73
CA GLY A 44 -7.07 5.74 -5.57
C GLY A 44 -7.23 7.25 -5.69
N ALA A 45 -7.97 7.74 -6.68
CA ALA A 45 -8.22 9.16 -6.87
C ALA A 45 -9.03 9.78 -5.72
N LEU A 46 -10.04 9.07 -5.20
CA LEU A 46 -10.80 9.51 -4.02
C LEU A 46 -9.88 9.71 -2.82
N HIS A 47 -8.97 8.77 -2.59
CA HIS A 47 -8.00 8.87 -1.51
C HIS A 47 -6.97 9.99 -1.75
N GLU A 48 -6.48 10.16 -2.97
CA GLU A 48 -5.54 11.23 -3.34
C GLU A 48 -6.09 12.63 -3.05
N VAL A 49 -7.39 12.87 -3.31
CA VAL A 49 -8.06 14.14 -3.00
C VAL A 49 -8.58 14.23 -1.56
N GLY A 50 -8.16 13.31 -0.68
CA GLY A 50 -8.36 13.39 0.76
C GLY A 50 -9.73 12.92 1.28
N TYR A 51 -10.48 12.12 0.51
CA TYR A 51 -11.75 11.58 0.99
C TYR A 51 -11.54 10.68 2.20
N LEU A 52 -12.37 10.89 3.22
CA LEU A 52 -12.38 10.10 4.45
C LEU A 52 -12.71 8.64 4.19
N GLN A 53 -12.22 7.76 5.06
CA GLN A 53 -12.52 6.32 5.03
C GLN A 53 -14.03 6.03 4.92
N ASN A 54 -14.87 6.77 5.65
CA ASN A 54 -16.33 6.60 5.59
C ASN A 54 -16.94 6.93 4.22
N SER A 55 -16.26 7.78 3.42
CA SER A 55 -16.65 8.07 2.03
C SER A 55 -16.11 7.04 1.04
N LEU A 56 -15.01 6.36 1.37
CA LEU A 56 -14.41 5.28 0.56
C LEU A 56 -15.16 3.94 0.73
N LYS A 57 -15.58 3.61 1.96
CA LYS A 57 -16.26 2.34 2.30
C LYS A 57 -17.37 1.93 1.32
N PRO A 58 -18.29 2.82 0.89
CA PRO A 58 -19.33 2.45 -0.07
C PRO A 58 -18.81 2.01 -1.45
N TYR A 59 -17.62 2.46 -1.85
CA TYR A 59 -16.98 2.02 -3.10
C TYR A 59 -16.21 0.72 -2.88
N TRP A 60 -15.54 0.56 -1.74
CA TRP A 60 -14.91 -0.71 -1.37
C TRP A 60 -15.91 -1.86 -1.35
N HIS A 61 -17.05 -1.70 -0.66
CA HIS A 61 -18.10 -2.72 -0.63
C HIS A 61 -18.69 -3.05 -2.00
N ALA A 62 -18.70 -2.09 -2.92
CA ALA A 62 -19.28 -2.31 -4.25
C ALA A 62 -18.30 -2.95 -5.23
N PHE A 63 -17.00 -2.68 -5.10
CA PHE A 63 -15.99 -3.10 -6.08
C PHE A 63 -15.17 -4.31 -5.63
N ARG A 64 -15.00 -4.51 -4.32
CA ARG A 64 -14.18 -5.59 -3.73
C ARG A 64 -15.02 -6.81 -3.36
N ALA A 65 -15.91 -7.24 -4.23
CA ALA A 65 -16.70 -8.46 -4.01
C ALA A 65 -15.79 -9.70 -3.91
N ASP A 66 -14.76 -9.74 -4.76
CA ASP A 66 -13.62 -10.66 -4.64
C ASP A 66 -12.38 -9.85 -4.25
N GLU A 67 -12.11 -9.81 -2.95
CA GLU A 67 -10.99 -9.03 -2.42
C GLU A 67 -9.62 -9.62 -2.82
N SER A 68 -9.50 -10.95 -2.95
CA SER A 68 -8.26 -11.59 -3.39
C SER A 68 -7.92 -11.17 -4.81
N ALA A 69 -8.88 -11.22 -5.73
CA ALA A 69 -8.68 -10.75 -7.11
C ALA A 69 -8.35 -9.25 -7.17
N TRP A 70 -8.98 -8.44 -6.30
CA TRP A 70 -8.68 -7.01 -6.18
C TRP A 70 -7.23 -6.76 -5.74
N ILE A 71 -6.79 -7.43 -4.67
CA ILE A 71 -5.41 -7.36 -4.16
C ILE A 71 -4.44 -7.78 -5.26
N GLU A 72 -4.70 -8.92 -5.91
CA GLU A 72 -3.86 -9.43 -6.99
C GLU A 72 -3.70 -8.42 -8.12
N ARG A 73 -4.79 -7.75 -8.52
CA ARG A 73 -4.76 -6.74 -9.59
C ARG A 73 -3.99 -5.50 -9.16
N CYS A 74 -4.17 -5.02 -7.93
CA CYS A 74 -3.40 -3.90 -7.38
C CYS A 74 -1.89 -4.22 -7.39
N LEU A 75 -1.49 -5.38 -6.87
CA LEU A 75 -0.10 -5.82 -6.84
C LEU A 75 0.48 -6.00 -8.25
N ALA A 76 -0.30 -6.54 -9.20
CA ALA A 76 0.14 -6.67 -10.59
C ALA A 76 0.44 -5.31 -11.23
N ARG A 77 -0.38 -4.29 -10.98
CA ARG A 77 -0.12 -2.92 -11.44
C ARG A 77 1.16 -2.36 -10.82
N LEU A 78 1.32 -2.53 -9.51
CA LEU A 78 2.52 -2.11 -8.81
C LEU A 78 3.78 -2.78 -9.37
N LEU A 79 3.76 -4.06 -9.71
CA LEU A 79 4.90 -4.74 -10.34
C LEU A 79 5.32 -4.09 -11.69
N THR A 80 4.35 -3.58 -12.46
CA THR A 80 4.61 -2.99 -13.79
C THR A 80 4.93 -1.50 -13.80
N ALA A 81 4.50 -0.75 -12.78
CA ALA A 81 4.66 0.70 -12.72
C ALA A 81 5.12 1.13 -11.32
N ASP A 82 6.29 1.78 -11.24
CA ASP A 82 6.91 2.18 -9.97
C ASP A 82 6.19 3.32 -9.26
N HIS A 83 5.37 4.10 -9.97
CA HIS A 83 4.66 5.28 -9.48
C HIS A 83 3.12 5.16 -9.52
N ASP A 84 2.57 3.95 -9.53
CA ASP A 84 1.11 3.75 -9.49
C ASP A 84 0.54 3.95 -8.07
N TYR A 85 0.43 5.22 -7.66
CA TYR A 85 -0.14 5.61 -6.37
C TYR A 85 -1.57 5.11 -6.19
N TRP A 86 -2.38 5.10 -7.26
CA TRP A 86 -3.78 4.68 -7.17
C TRP A 86 -3.92 3.19 -6.87
N ALA A 87 -3.09 2.34 -7.48
CA ALA A 87 -3.03 0.93 -7.12
C ALA A 87 -2.56 0.73 -5.67
N LEU A 88 -1.60 1.53 -5.20
CA LEU A 88 -1.12 1.49 -3.82
C LEU A 88 -2.25 1.87 -2.84
N ALA A 89 -2.86 3.04 -3.02
CA ALA A 89 -3.96 3.51 -2.18
C ALA A 89 -5.19 2.58 -2.21
N ALA A 90 -5.42 1.90 -3.34
CA ALA A 90 -6.50 0.92 -3.47
C ALA A 90 -6.28 -0.36 -2.64
N LEU A 91 -5.12 -0.61 -2.06
CA LEU A 91 -4.89 -1.68 -1.08
C LEU A 91 -5.40 -1.33 0.33
N LEU A 92 -5.64 -0.04 0.62
CA LEU A 92 -6.16 0.38 1.93
C LEU A 92 -7.53 -0.24 2.20
N GLY A 93 -7.72 -0.72 3.43
CA GLY A 93 -8.95 -1.38 3.88
C GLY A 93 -9.11 -2.83 3.43
N CYS A 94 -8.18 -3.40 2.67
CA CYS A 94 -8.14 -4.85 2.40
C CYS A 94 -7.56 -5.61 3.60
N ASP A 95 -7.79 -6.93 3.69
CA ASP A 95 -7.15 -7.79 4.68
C ASP A 95 -5.62 -7.79 4.53
N GLY A 96 -4.92 -7.43 5.59
CA GLY A 96 -3.48 -7.28 5.62
C GLY A 96 -2.72 -8.59 5.48
N PRO A 97 -3.00 -9.60 6.32
CA PRO A 97 -2.42 -10.93 6.16
C PRO A 97 -2.61 -11.52 4.77
N ALA A 98 -3.80 -11.38 4.16
CA ALA A 98 -4.06 -11.82 2.79
C ALA A 98 -3.25 -11.00 1.77
N THR A 99 -3.14 -9.68 1.96
CA THR A 99 -2.31 -8.82 1.10
C THR A 99 -0.85 -9.27 1.09
N ILE A 100 -0.29 -9.55 2.27
CA ILE A 100 1.07 -10.07 2.42
C ILE A 100 1.20 -11.44 1.77
N GLY A 101 0.28 -12.37 2.05
CA GLY A 101 0.29 -13.72 1.49
C GLY A 101 0.24 -13.72 -0.04
N ILE A 102 -0.61 -12.89 -0.64
CA ILE A 102 -0.72 -12.73 -2.10
C ILE A 102 0.55 -12.08 -2.67
N ALA A 103 1.11 -11.07 -2.00
CA ALA A 103 2.37 -10.46 -2.43
C ALA A 103 3.51 -11.49 -2.42
N MET A 104 3.61 -12.32 -1.37
CA MET A 104 4.59 -13.41 -1.31
C MET A 104 4.36 -14.45 -2.42
N GLY A 105 3.10 -14.79 -2.71
CA GLY A 105 2.73 -15.64 -3.86
C GLY A 105 3.14 -15.05 -5.22
N LYS A 106 3.35 -13.73 -5.31
CA LYS A 106 3.90 -13.03 -6.49
C LYS A 106 5.43 -12.88 -6.45
N GLY A 107 6.10 -13.55 -5.51
CA GLY A 107 7.56 -13.61 -5.41
C GLY A 107 8.20 -12.62 -4.45
N PHE A 108 7.42 -11.81 -3.74
CA PHE A 108 7.98 -10.96 -2.69
C PHE A 108 8.46 -11.81 -1.50
N ASN A 109 9.51 -11.35 -0.84
CA ASN A 109 10.08 -11.93 0.36
C ASN A 109 9.97 -10.93 1.51
N SER A 110 9.76 -11.42 2.73
CA SER A 110 9.76 -10.55 3.91
C SER A 110 11.19 -10.16 4.27
N ALA A 111 11.38 -8.86 4.52
CA ALA A 111 12.65 -8.25 4.87
C ALA A 111 12.68 -7.88 6.36
N ALA A 112 11.58 -7.31 6.86
CA ALA A 112 11.45 -6.89 8.25
C ALA A 112 9.98 -6.77 8.64
N THR A 113 9.71 -7.00 9.93
CA THR A 113 8.46 -6.68 10.58
C THR A 113 8.68 -5.59 11.62
N ARG A 114 7.72 -4.68 11.76
CA ARG A 114 7.72 -3.65 12.82
C ARG A 114 6.32 -3.44 13.37
N LEU A 115 6.26 -2.94 14.59
CA LEU A 115 5.04 -2.50 15.25
C LEU A 115 5.17 -1.01 15.55
N TYR A 116 4.13 -0.23 15.26
CA TYR A 116 4.03 1.14 15.76
C TYR A 116 2.67 1.40 16.39
N GLU A 117 2.69 2.16 17.49
CA GLU A 117 1.50 2.55 18.23
C GLU A 117 0.79 3.73 17.57
N ARG A 118 -0.53 3.80 17.74
CA ARG A 118 -1.33 4.96 17.33
C ARG A 118 -2.17 5.44 18.51
N PHE A 119 -2.19 6.75 18.73
CA PHE A 119 -3.05 7.34 19.75
C PHE A 119 -4.53 7.03 19.45
N ASP A 120 -5.24 6.47 20.43
CA ASP A 120 -6.67 6.14 20.38
C ASP A 120 -7.09 5.23 19.19
N LYS A 121 -6.15 4.43 18.67
CA LYS A 121 -6.37 3.45 17.61
C LYS A 121 -5.55 2.20 17.88
N PRO A 122 -5.92 1.05 17.31
CA PRO A 122 -5.09 -0.14 17.44
C PRO A 122 -3.71 0.09 16.83
N ASP A 123 -2.73 -0.64 17.34
CA ASP A 123 -1.37 -0.64 16.80
C ASP A 123 -1.36 -1.13 15.35
N VAL A 124 -0.25 -0.85 14.66
CA VAL A 124 -0.08 -1.24 13.26
C VAL A 124 1.13 -2.15 13.15
N HIS A 125 0.88 -3.38 12.72
CA HIS A 125 1.93 -4.30 12.28
C HIS A 125 2.28 -3.94 10.84
N VAL A 126 3.57 -3.72 10.54
CA VAL A 126 4.04 -3.46 9.17
C VAL A 126 5.03 -4.52 8.73
N ASP A 127 4.71 -5.19 7.64
CA ASP A 127 5.61 -6.05 6.89
C ASP A 127 6.29 -5.24 5.78
N THR A 128 7.61 -5.29 5.75
CA THR A 128 8.43 -4.75 4.66
C THR A 128 8.80 -5.89 3.74
N LEU A 129 8.33 -5.83 2.51
CA LEU A 129 8.49 -6.87 1.49
C LEU A 129 9.40 -6.38 0.36
N TYR A 130 10.19 -7.27 -0.23
CA TYR A 130 11.03 -6.98 -1.39
C TYR A 130 10.95 -8.09 -2.45
N LEU A 131 11.08 -7.76 -3.74
CA LEU A 131 11.01 -8.76 -4.81
C LEU A 131 12.37 -9.39 -5.13
N THR A 132 13.40 -8.55 -5.34
CA THR A 132 14.75 -8.97 -5.72
C THR A 132 15.80 -8.27 -4.86
N GLY A 133 16.96 -8.91 -4.73
CA GLY A 133 18.12 -8.34 -4.06
C GLY A 133 19.35 -8.40 -4.97
N MET A 134 20.10 -7.31 -5.04
CA MET A 134 21.39 -7.26 -5.71
C MET A 134 22.44 -6.72 -4.74
N GLY A 135 23.25 -7.64 -4.20
CA GLY A 135 24.19 -7.30 -3.12
C GLY A 135 23.43 -6.82 -1.88
N ARG A 136 23.62 -5.53 -1.52
CA ARG A 136 23.01 -4.89 -0.34
C ARG A 136 21.78 -4.04 -0.67
N VAL A 137 21.26 -4.14 -1.89
CA VAL A 137 20.12 -3.35 -2.33
C VAL A 137 18.94 -4.27 -2.60
N LEU A 138 17.83 -4.01 -1.91
CA LEU A 138 16.56 -4.71 -2.08
C LEU A 138 15.60 -3.85 -2.92
N HIS A 139 14.91 -4.45 -3.90
CA HIS A 139 14.05 -3.73 -4.83
C HIS A 139 12.96 -4.64 -5.45
N PRO A 140 11.76 -4.12 -5.78
CA PRO A 140 11.17 -2.93 -5.22
C PRO A 140 10.68 -3.27 -3.81
N ILE A 141 10.48 -2.25 -2.99
CA ILE A 141 9.96 -2.44 -1.63
C ILE A 141 8.47 -2.16 -1.61
N LEU A 142 7.71 -3.05 -0.99
CA LEU A 142 6.31 -2.87 -0.64
C LEU A 142 6.17 -2.96 0.88
N GLU A 143 5.57 -1.96 1.50
CA GLU A 143 5.21 -2.01 2.91
C GLU A 143 3.72 -2.23 3.05
N VAL A 144 3.34 -3.19 3.90
CA VAL A 144 1.94 -3.50 4.22
C VAL A 144 1.76 -3.38 5.72
N GLY A 145 1.15 -2.27 6.13
CA GLY A 145 0.81 -1.94 7.50
C GLY A 145 -0.67 -2.17 7.77
N TYR A 146 -0.99 -3.13 8.65
CA TYR A 146 -2.36 -3.47 9.01
C TYR A 146 -2.62 -3.31 10.51
N ASP A 147 -3.85 -2.90 10.82
CA ASP A 147 -4.36 -2.71 12.16
C ASP A 147 -4.37 -4.05 12.93
N THR A 148 -3.85 -4.09 14.16
CA THR A 148 -3.73 -5.34 14.92
C THR A 148 -5.06 -5.92 15.38
N ARG A 149 -6.12 -5.11 15.44
CA ARG A 149 -7.47 -5.55 15.85
C ARG A 149 -8.30 -5.99 14.66
N ASP A 150 -8.48 -5.09 13.70
CA ASP A 150 -9.40 -5.30 12.57
C ASP A 150 -8.70 -5.98 11.38
N ARG A 151 -7.38 -6.16 11.45
CA ARG A 151 -6.51 -6.80 10.44
C ARG A 151 -6.55 -6.18 9.04
N ILE A 152 -7.12 -4.97 8.91
CA ILE A 152 -7.18 -4.25 7.63
C ILE A 152 -5.94 -3.39 7.39
N ASN A 153 -5.54 -3.26 6.14
CA ASN A 153 -4.51 -2.33 5.70
C ASN A 153 -4.89 -0.89 6.03
N VAL A 154 -4.04 -0.23 6.81
CA VAL A 154 -4.18 1.18 7.20
C VAL A 154 -3.00 2.04 6.76
N ASP A 155 -1.91 1.41 6.33
CA ASP A 155 -0.68 2.05 5.89
C ASP A 155 -0.04 1.18 4.82
N VAL A 156 0.05 1.66 3.58
CA VAL A 156 0.69 0.93 2.48
C VAL A 156 1.71 1.82 1.81
N GLY A 157 2.93 1.32 1.74
CA GLY A 157 4.10 2.07 1.31
C GLY A 157 4.79 1.41 0.13
N ARG A 158 5.51 2.21 -0.65
CA ARG A 158 6.39 1.71 -1.69
C ARG A 158 7.68 2.51 -1.70
N ALA A 159 8.81 1.82 -1.75
CA ALA A 159 10.09 2.42 -2.10
C ALA A 159 10.64 1.78 -3.38
N ARG A 160 11.42 2.56 -4.12
CA ARG A 160 12.20 2.02 -5.23
C ARG A 160 13.24 1.03 -4.72
N ALA A 161 13.99 1.40 -3.70
CA ALA A 161 15.01 0.52 -3.15
C ALA A 161 15.20 0.73 -1.66
N LEU A 162 15.70 -0.30 -1.00
CA LEU A 162 16.23 -0.25 0.36
C LEU A 162 17.72 -0.62 0.31
N SER A 163 18.57 0.28 0.81
CA SER A 163 20.00 0.00 0.99
C SER A 163 20.23 -0.49 2.41
N LEU A 164 20.94 -1.62 2.54
CA LEU A 164 21.26 -2.21 3.83
C LEU A 164 22.59 -1.67 4.34
N ASP A 165 22.56 -0.97 5.48
CA ASP A 165 23.76 -0.57 6.20
C ASP A 165 24.15 -1.67 7.20
N ASN A 166 25.18 -2.45 6.87
CA ASN A 166 25.80 -3.37 7.81
C ASN A 166 26.58 -2.59 8.89
N LYS A 167 25.87 -2.05 9.88
CA LYS A 167 26.42 -1.80 11.22
C LYS A 167 25.79 -2.79 12.21
N LEU A 168 25.98 -4.08 11.96
CA LEU A 168 25.98 -5.07 13.02
C LEU A 168 27.29 -4.86 13.78
N ASP A 169 27.24 -3.99 14.79
CA ASP A 169 28.39 -3.62 15.63
C ASP A 169 28.82 -4.74 16.60
N ASN A 170 28.46 -6.00 16.31
CA ASN A 170 28.87 -7.13 17.12
C ASN A 170 29.65 -8.14 16.29
N LYS A 171 30.91 -8.27 16.71
CA LYS A 171 31.97 -9.23 16.41
C LYS A 171 31.53 -10.70 16.35
N LEU A 172 30.62 -11.09 15.46
CA LEU A 172 30.53 -12.46 14.98
C LEU A 172 30.05 -12.43 13.52
N ASP A 173 31.01 -12.74 12.65
CA ASP A 173 30.90 -13.13 11.25
C ASP A 173 30.53 -12.06 10.21
N ASN A 174 31.52 -11.79 9.35
CA ASN A 174 31.44 -11.06 8.07
C ASN A 174 30.56 -11.79 7.02
N LEU A 175 29.43 -12.36 7.44
CA LEU A 175 28.48 -12.99 6.53
C LEU A 175 27.58 -11.90 5.92
N PRO A 176 27.50 -11.80 4.58
CA PRO A 176 26.52 -10.93 3.96
C PRO A 176 25.12 -11.42 4.33
N TRP A 177 24.24 -10.50 4.74
CA TRP A 177 22.82 -10.76 4.96
C TRP A 177 22.24 -11.56 3.79
N ARG A 178 21.47 -12.60 4.10
CA ARG A 178 20.84 -13.46 3.08
C ARG A 178 19.33 -13.21 3.00
N PRO A 179 18.75 -13.30 1.79
CA PRO A 179 17.31 -13.32 1.61
C PRO A 179 16.60 -14.26 2.59
N GLY A 180 15.70 -13.70 3.43
CA GLY A 180 14.94 -14.44 4.46
C GLY A 180 15.49 -14.34 5.89
N GLU A 181 16.65 -13.71 6.11
CA GLU A 181 17.12 -13.36 7.46
C GLU A 181 16.47 -12.02 7.90
N PRO A 182 16.10 -11.85 9.19
CA PRO A 182 15.59 -10.57 9.67
C PRO A 182 16.64 -9.47 9.44
N LEU A 183 16.25 -8.39 8.77
CA LEU A 183 17.15 -7.26 8.52
C LEU A 183 17.56 -6.59 9.85
N GLY A 184 18.80 -6.12 9.96
CA GLY A 184 19.23 -5.29 11.08
C GLY A 184 18.57 -3.90 11.11
N THR A 185 19.24 -2.90 11.67
CA THR A 185 18.77 -1.51 11.64
C THR A 185 19.05 -0.85 10.29
N GLY A 186 18.11 -0.03 9.79
CA GLY A 186 18.26 0.63 8.50
C GLY A 186 17.28 1.78 8.26
N GLY A 187 17.35 2.38 7.08
CA GLY A 187 16.50 3.49 6.68
C GLY A 187 15.87 3.29 5.30
N LEU A 188 14.57 3.52 5.21
CA LEU A 188 13.78 3.38 4.00
C LEU A 188 13.27 4.75 3.54
N SER A 189 13.54 5.12 2.29
CA SER A 189 12.92 6.28 1.65
C SER A 189 11.72 5.84 0.84
N LEU A 190 10.51 5.99 1.39
CA LEU A 190 9.27 5.66 0.69
C LEU A 190 9.03 6.64 -0.44
N SER A 191 9.01 6.15 -1.67
CA SER A 191 8.63 6.92 -2.87
C SER A 191 7.13 7.20 -2.95
N MET A 192 6.30 6.38 -2.30
CA MET A 192 4.86 6.58 -2.20
C MET A 192 4.35 5.94 -0.91
N GLN A 193 3.38 6.57 -0.26
CA GLN A 193 2.71 6.01 0.90
C GLN A 193 1.27 6.50 0.96
N ALA A 194 0.33 5.58 1.17
CA ALA A 194 -1.06 5.86 1.41
C ALA A 194 -1.42 5.41 2.84
N LYS A 195 -2.03 6.30 3.64
CA LYS A 195 -2.46 6.00 5.02
C LYS A 195 -3.92 6.35 5.27
N LEU A 196 -4.54 5.64 6.22
CA LEU A 196 -5.83 5.98 6.81
C LEU A 196 -5.62 6.68 8.18
N PRO A 197 -6.47 7.66 8.57
CA PRO A 197 -7.68 8.11 7.89
C PRO A 197 -7.42 9.11 6.74
N HIS A 198 -6.20 9.65 6.67
CA HIS A 198 -5.72 10.54 5.62
C HIS A 198 -4.22 10.30 5.39
N GLY A 199 -3.74 10.70 4.21
CA GLY A 199 -2.30 10.85 3.95
C GLY A 199 -1.92 10.22 2.62
N ALA A 200 -1.56 11.08 1.66
CA ALA A 200 -0.86 10.73 0.43
C ALA A 200 0.52 11.37 0.51
N TRP A 201 1.58 10.57 0.60
CA TRP A 201 2.94 11.09 0.73
C TRP A 201 3.82 10.52 -0.39
N ARG A 202 4.64 11.38 -1.00
CA ARG A 202 5.50 11.02 -2.15
C ARG A 202 6.99 10.87 -1.78
N SER A 203 7.38 11.22 -0.56
CA SER A 203 8.74 10.99 -0.04
C SER A 203 8.75 11.10 1.49
N VAL A 204 9.06 10.01 2.19
CA VAL A 204 9.26 9.99 3.66
C VAL A 204 10.45 9.08 3.98
N TRP A 205 11.38 9.56 4.81
CA TRP A 205 12.42 8.74 5.42
C TRP A 205 11.84 8.05 6.66
N THR A 206 11.80 6.73 6.65
CA THR A 206 11.32 5.92 7.77
C THR A 206 12.47 5.04 8.25
N ALA A 207 12.92 5.26 9.48
CA ALA A 207 13.84 4.34 10.13
C ALA A 207 13.10 3.04 10.48
N PHE A 208 13.79 1.90 10.41
CA PHE A 208 13.26 0.63 10.91
C PHE A 208 14.31 -0.08 11.77
N THR A 209 13.80 -0.79 12.77
CA THR A 209 14.53 -1.67 13.68
C THR A 209 13.76 -2.98 13.73
N THR A 210 14.41 -4.11 13.51
CA THR A 210 13.81 -5.40 13.83
C THR A 210 13.76 -5.57 15.35
N GLY A 211 12.61 -5.98 15.87
CA GLY A 211 12.50 -6.49 17.23
C GLY A 211 13.00 -7.93 17.26
N ASP A 212 13.64 -8.32 18.35
CA ASP A 212 14.01 -9.71 18.58
C ASP A 212 12.77 -10.60 18.48
N ALA A 213 12.85 -11.66 17.67
CA ALA A 213 11.83 -12.69 17.64
C ALA A 213 11.83 -13.39 19.02
N HIS A 214 10.75 -13.22 19.78
CA HIS A 214 10.48 -14.01 20.99
C HIS A 214 9.90 -15.37 20.64
#